data_AF-A0A8T3BUG9-F1
#
_entry.id   AF-A0A8T3BUG9-F1
#
_cell.length_a   1.000
_cell.length_b   1.000
_cell.length_c   1.000
_cell.angle_alpha   90.00
_cell.angle_beta   90.00
_cell.angle_gamma   90.00
#
_symmetry.space_group_name_H-M   'P 1'
#
loop_
_entity.id
_entity.type
_entity.pdbx_description
1 polymer ?
#
loop_
_entity_poly.entity_id
_entity_poly.type
_entity_poly.pdbx_seq_one_letter_code
_entity_poly.pdbx_strand_id
1 'polypeptide(L)'
;MALIGKLKTTDNLIFRGIQVEPQCFLCSCSAESHAHLFFECDFSFNILKNILPDFNVFLLRPNLFQAFEFIAQHEFYSSTEKDFCCLTVSCIVYHLWRERNSRRFSNIRINLVKLICNITAAIRLKIAKWKNKEMLLIRFTGI
;
A
#
# COMPACT_ATOMS: atom_id res chain seq x y z
N MET A 1 -4.93 -2.59 -12.37
CA MET A 1 -3.98 -3.72 -12.45
C MET A 1 -3.76 -4.39 -11.10
N ALA A 2 -3.49 -3.65 -10.03
CA ALA A 2 -3.35 -4.23 -8.69
C ALA A 2 -4.65 -4.90 -8.22
N LEU A 3 -5.80 -4.20 -8.20
CA LEU A 3 -7.08 -4.79 -7.74
C LEU A 3 -7.50 -6.07 -8.47
N ILE A 4 -7.16 -6.21 -9.74
CA ILE A 4 -7.53 -7.38 -10.57
C ILE A 4 -6.52 -8.53 -10.50
N GLY A 5 -5.52 -8.47 -9.60
CA GLY A 5 -4.57 -9.56 -9.40
C GLY A 5 -3.55 -9.78 -10.53
N LYS A 6 -3.48 -8.88 -11.54
CA LYS A 6 -2.67 -9.10 -12.76
C LYS A 6 -1.23 -8.59 -12.68
N LEU A 7 -0.71 -8.33 -11.49
CA LEU A 7 0.68 -7.91 -11.32
C LEU A 7 1.63 -9.12 -11.42
N LYS A 8 2.87 -8.88 -11.85
CA LYS A 8 3.90 -9.93 -12.04
C LYS A 8 4.55 -10.35 -10.72
N THR A 9 3.72 -10.72 -9.74
CA THR A 9 4.14 -11.32 -8.48
C THR A 9 4.69 -12.72 -8.71
N THR A 10 5.51 -13.23 -7.80
CA THR A 10 6.17 -14.53 -7.96
C THR A 10 5.20 -15.68 -8.19
N ASP A 11 4.08 -15.73 -7.46
CA ASP A 11 2.98 -16.68 -7.69
C ASP A 11 2.48 -16.66 -9.14
N ASN A 12 2.21 -15.46 -9.69
CA ASN A 12 1.77 -15.27 -11.07
C ASN A 12 2.85 -15.62 -12.11
N LEU A 13 4.13 -15.45 -11.78
CA LEU A 13 5.24 -15.83 -12.65
C LEU A 13 5.42 -17.35 -12.67
N ILE A 14 5.39 -18.00 -11.51
CA ILE A 14 5.49 -19.45 -11.37
C ILE A 14 4.30 -20.13 -12.05
N PHE A 15 3.08 -19.60 -11.88
CA PHE A 15 1.88 -20.08 -12.57
C PHE A 15 2.02 -20.05 -14.10
N ARG A 16 2.81 -19.11 -14.63
CA ARG A 16 3.11 -19.00 -16.08
C ARG A 16 4.34 -19.82 -16.50
N GLY A 17 4.86 -20.68 -15.64
CA GLY A 17 6.03 -21.53 -15.91
C GLY A 17 7.39 -20.83 -15.79
N ILE A 18 7.44 -19.59 -15.30
CA ILE A 18 8.69 -18.86 -15.11
C ILE A 18 9.24 -19.20 -13.72
N GLN A 19 10.36 -19.91 -13.68
CA GLN A 19 11.03 -20.28 -12.43
C GLN A 19 11.67 -19.06 -11.78
N VAL A 20 11.19 -18.72 -10.59
CA VAL A 20 11.66 -17.56 -9.82
C VAL A 20 11.63 -17.90 -8.33
N GLU A 21 12.58 -17.34 -7.56
CA GLU A 21 12.58 -17.52 -6.10
C GLU A 21 11.26 -16.99 -5.50
N PRO A 22 10.50 -17.83 -4.76
CA PRO A 22 9.17 -17.47 -4.29
C PRO A 22 9.19 -16.56 -3.06
N GLN A 23 10.35 -16.32 -2.44
CA GLN A 23 10.46 -15.49 -1.24
C GLN A 23 10.05 -14.03 -1.52
N CYS A 24 9.33 -13.43 -0.58
CA CYS A 24 9.00 -12.01 -0.64
C CYS A 24 10.22 -11.14 -0.32
N PHE A 25 10.58 -10.25 -1.25
CA PHE A 25 11.73 -9.35 -1.09
C PHE A 25 11.45 -8.15 -0.17
N LEU A 26 10.22 -7.99 0.33
CA LEU A 26 9.88 -6.94 1.28
C LEU A 26 10.14 -7.37 2.73
N CYS A 27 9.56 -8.49 3.18
CA CYS A 27 9.75 -9.01 4.54
C CYS A 27 10.82 -10.11 4.65
N SER A 28 11.13 -10.82 3.56
CA SER A 28 12.00 -12.01 3.56
C SER A 28 11.54 -13.17 4.46
N CYS A 29 10.31 -13.15 4.98
CA CYS A 29 9.80 -14.16 5.92
C CYS A 29 8.83 -15.18 5.30
N SER A 30 8.26 -14.89 4.14
CA SER A 30 7.17 -15.67 3.54
C SER A 30 7.21 -15.63 2.03
N ALA A 31 6.47 -16.52 1.37
CA ALA A 31 6.33 -16.51 -0.07
C ALA A 31 5.57 -15.25 -0.54
N GLU A 32 6.00 -14.66 -1.66
CA GLU A 32 5.31 -13.56 -2.29
C GLU A 32 4.11 -14.08 -3.09
N SER A 33 2.95 -13.55 -2.71
CA SER A 33 1.71 -13.60 -3.46
C SER A 33 1.16 -12.19 -3.60
N HIS A 34 0.15 -12.02 -4.44
CA HIS A 34 -0.55 -10.74 -4.53
C HIS A 34 -1.11 -10.28 -3.17
N ALA A 35 -1.82 -11.15 -2.47
CA ALA A 35 -2.42 -10.85 -1.17
C ALA A 35 -1.34 -10.53 -0.13
N HIS A 36 -0.26 -11.32 -0.11
CA HIS A 36 0.90 -11.07 0.74
C HIS A 36 1.48 -9.67 0.50
N LEU A 37 1.74 -9.32 -0.75
CA LEU A 37 2.35 -8.05 -1.12
C LEU A 37 1.52 -6.84 -0.66
N PHE A 38 0.20 -6.90 -0.80
CA PHE A 38 -0.72 -5.81 -0.47
C PHE A 38 -1.47 -6.07 0.83
N PHE A 39 -0.72 -5.88 1.93
CA PHE A 39 -1.14 -5.71 3.33
C PHE A 39 -1.17 -6.94 4.24
N GLU A 40 -0.99 -8.16 3.73
CA GLU A 40 -0.70 -9.32 4.59
C GLU A 40 0.78 -9.36 5.03
N CYS A 41 1.69 -8.76 4.27
CA CYS A 41 3.10 -8.62 4.62
C CYS A 41 3.31 -7.59 5.73
N ASP A 42 4.12 -7.94 6.74
CA ASP A 42 4.48 -7.05 7.85
C ASP A 42 5.00 -5.69 7.38
N PHE A 43 5.84 -5.70 6.34
CA PHE A 43 6.43 -4.50 5.78
C PHE A 43 5.37 -3.58 5.15
N SER A 44 4.46 -4.14 4.34
CA SER A 44 3.43 -3.35 3.66
C SER A 44 2.32 -2.90 4.60
N PHE A 45 1.94 -3.74 5.56
CA PHE A 45 0.96 -3.41 6.58
C PHE A 45 1.44 -2.28 7.50
N ASN A 46 2.72 -2.31 7.92
CA ASN A 46 3.28 -1.25 8.76
C ASN A 46 3.26 0.12 8.05
N ILE A 47 3.50 0.15 6.74
CA ILE A 47 3.39 1.38 5.93
C ILE A 47 1.94 1.86 5.87
N LEU A 48 0.97 0.96 5.66
CA LEU A 48 -0.45 1.30 5.62
C LEU A 48 -0.90 1.93 6.95
N LYS A 49 -0.62 1.26 8.06
CA LYS A 49 -0.93 1.73 9.43
C LYS A 49 -0.30 3.08 9.76
N ASN A 50 0.92 3.33 9.27
CA ASN A 50 1.63 4.57 9.59
C ASN A 50 1.02 5.77 8.87
N ILE A 51 0.49 5.58 7.66
CA ILE A 51 -0.08 6.65 6.83
C ILE A 51 -1.60 6.78 7.04
N LEU A 52 -2.30 5.67 7.31
CA LEU A 52 -3.73 5.62 7.61
C LEU A 52 -3.95 4.86 8.94
N PRO A 53 -3.88 5.56 10.09
CA PRO A 53 -3.99 4.94 11.41
C PRO A 53 -5.29 4.19 11.66
N ASP A 54 -6.38 4.52 10.96
CA ASP A 54 -7.69 3.86 11.09
C ASP A 54 -7.63 2.37 10.75
N PHE A 55 -6.64 1.94 9.96
CA PHE A 55 -6.39 0.52 9.68
C PHE A 55 -5.83 -0.26 10.88
N ASN A 56 -5.52 0.37 12.02
CA ASN A 56 -5.15 -0.35 13.24
C ASN A 56 -6.32 -1.11 13.89
N VAL A 57 -7.56 -0.86 13.47
CA VAL A 57 -8.75 -1.56 14.00
C VAL A 57 -8.80 -3.04 13.59
N PHE A 58 -8.08 -3.41 12.54
CA PHE A 58 -8.09 -4.76 12.00
C PHE A 58 -7.39 -5.77 12.93
N LEU A 59 -8.16 -6.75 13.43
CA LEU A 59 -7.62 -7.90 14.17
C LEU A 59 -6.81 -8.83 13.26
N LEU A 60 -7.24 -8.97 12.00
CA LEU A 60 -6.56 -9.73 10.96
C LEU A 60 -6.20 -8.80 9.81
N ARG A 61 -5.02 -8.99 9.21
CA ARG A 61 -4.55 -8.15 8.11
C ARG A 61 -5.51 -8.24 6.92
N PRO A 62 -6.05 -7.11 6.45
CA PRO A 62 -6.92 -7.11 5.29
C PRO A 62 -6.10 -7.34 4.03
N ASN A 63 -6.69 -7.96 3.00
CA ASN A 63 -6.14 -7.89 1.65
C ASN A 63 -6.49 -6.54 0.98
N LEU A 64 -5.93 -6.29 -0.21
CA LEU A 64 -6.16 -5.04 -0.94
C LEU A 64 -7.64 -4.73 -1.19
N PHE A 65 -8.45 -5.73 -1.53
CA PHE A 65 -9.87 -5.53 -1.80
C PHE A 65 -10.61 -5.14 -0.50
N GLN A 66 -10.37 -5.87 0.58
CA GLN A 66 -10.92 -5.57 1.91
C GLN A 66 -10.53 -4.17 2.38
N ALA A 67 -9.33 -3.69 2.05
CA ALA A 67 -8.92 -2.34 2.40
C ALA A 67 -9.74 -1.25 1.70
N PHE A 68 -10.10 -1.45 0.42
CA PHE A 68 -10.99 -0.52 -0.29
C PHE A 68 -12.44 -0.64 0.18
N GLU A 69 -12.93 -1.85 0.43
CA GLU A 69 -14.27 -2.07 1.01
C GLU A 69 -14.41 -1.37 2.36
N PHE A 70 -13.40 -1.46 3.23
CA PHE A 70 -13.38 -0.76 4.51
C PHE A 70 -13.53 0.74 4.37
N ILE A 71 -12.81 1.35 3.42
CA ILE A 71 -12.93 2.80 3.15
C ILE A 71 -14.33 3.14 2.61
N ALA A 72 -14.86 2.31 1.70
CA ALA A 72 -16.16 2.55 1.09
C ALA A 72 -17.31 2.47 2.12
N GLN A 73 -17.23 1.50 3.03
CA GLN A 73 -18.25 1.23 4.05
C GLN A 73 -18.08 2.08 5.32
N HIS A 74 -17.00 2.86 5.44
CA HIS A 74 -16.77 3.69 6.63
C HIS A 74 -17.85 4.78 6.77
N GLU A 75 -18.67 4.70 7.81
CA GLU A 75 -19.84 5.58 8.01
C GLU A 75 -19.44 7.02 8.35
N PHE A 76 -18.36 7.20 9.11
CA PHE A 76 -17.89 8.52 9.55
C PHE A 76 -17.00 9.25 8.53
N TYR A 77 -16.85 8.72 7.32
CA TYR A 77 -16.07 9.37 6.27
C TYR A 77 -17.01 10.11 5.31
N SER A 78 -16.74 11.40 5.13
CA SER A 78 -17.30 12.16 4.02
C SER A 78 -16.79 11.63 2.68
N SER A 79 -17.48 11.99 1.58
CA SER A 79 -17.05 11.58 0.23
C SER A 79 -15.59 11.96 -0.05
N THR A 80 -15.17 13.17 0.35
CA THR A 80 -13.80 13.65 0.14
C THR A 80 -12.76 12.86 0.95
N GLU A 81 -13.13 12.37 2.13
CA GLU A 81 -12.25 11.55 2.96
C GLU A 81 -12.11 10.14 2.41
N LYS A 82 -13.21 9.57 1.87
CA LYS A 82 -13.15 8.32 1.13
C LYS A 82 -12.24 8.45 -0.09
N ASP A 83 -12.38 9.52 -0.86
CA ASP A 83 -11.52 9.80 -2.01
C ASP A 83 -10.04 9.96 -1.60
N PHE A 84 -9.78 10.66 -0.49
CA PHE A 84 -8.44 10.82 0.06
C PHE A 84 -7.82 9.48 0.48
N CYS A 85 -8.58 8.64 1.19
CA CYS A 85 -8.12 7.31 1.62
C CYS A 85 -7.87 6.40 0.41
N CYS A 86 -8.76 6.40 -0.57
CA CYS A 86 -8.58 5.65 -1.83
C CYS A 86 -7.33 6.10 -2.59
N LEU A 87 -7.08 7.41 -2.68
CA LEU A 87 -5.85 7.97 -3.27
C LEU A 87 -4.61 7.51 -2.50
N THR A 88 -4.68 7.56 -1.17
CA THR A 88 -3.59 7.17 -0.27
C THR A 88 -3.23 5.69 -0.41
N VAL A 89 -4.22 4.80 -0.35
CA VAL A 89 -4.04 3.36 -0.60
C VAL A 89 -3.44 3.12 -1.99
N SER A 90 -3.93 3.82 -3.02
CA SER A 90 -3.39 3.72 -4.38
C SER A 90 -1.92 4.14 -4.48
N CYS A 91 -1.54 5.22 -3.78
CA CYS A 91 -0.15 5.66 -3.66
C CYS A 91 0.71 4.60 -2.95
N ILE A 92 0.23 4.03 -1.85
CA ILE A 92 0.94 2.97 -1.12
C ILE A 92 1.17 1.77 -2.03
N VAL A 93 0.12 1.27 -2.70
CA VAL A 93 0.19 0.14 -3.64
C VAL A 93 1.24 0.38 -4.73
N TYR A 94 1.24 1.57 -5.35
CA TYR A 94 2.21 1.91 -6.38
C TYR A 94 3.65 1.91 -5.85
N HIS A 95 3.88 2.52 -4.69
CA HIS A 95 5.20 2.61 -4.09
C HIS A 95 5.72 1.25 -3.58
N LEU A 96 4.85 0.41 -3.02
CA LEU A 96 5.18 -0.98 -2.64
C LEU A 96 5.57 -1.80 -3.86
N TRP A 97 4.78 -1.72 -4.93
CA TRP A 97 5.08 -2.42 -6.18
C TRP A 97 6.43 -1.98 -6.76
N ARG A 98 6.69 -0.67 -6.77
CA ARG A 98 7.97 -0.11 -7.23
C ARG A 98 9.14 -0.55 -6.36
N GLU A 99 8.99 -0.49 -5.03
CA GLU A 99 10.03 -0.92 -4.09
C GLU A 99 10.35 -2.40 -4.30
N ARG A 100 9.33 -3.26 -4.30
CA ARG A 100 9.50 -4.69 -4.52
C ARG A 100 10.23 -4.97 -5.83
N ASN A 101 9.91 -4.25 -6.92
CA ASN A 101 10.64 -4.40 -8.19
C ASN A 101 12.10 -3.98 -8.10
N SER A 102 12.38 -2.86 -7.42
CA SER A 102 13.74 -2.36 -7.21
C SER A 102 14.59 -3.35 -6.42
N ARG A 103 14.03 -3.92 -5.34
CA ARG A 103 14.72 -4.93 -4.52
C ARG A 103 15.04 -6.19 -5.29
N ARG A 104 14.12 -6.67 -6.12
CA ARG A 104 14.31 -7.93 -6.85
C ARG A 104 15.22 -7.80 -8.08
N PHE A 105 15.02 -6.77 -8.89
CA PHE A 105 15.66 -6.68 -10.22
C PHE A 105 16.88 -5.75 -10.25
N SER A 106 17.03 -4.88 -9.25
CA SER A 106 18.15 -3.94 -9.17
C SER A 106 18.96 -4.08 -7.89
N ASN A 107 18.53 -4.95 -6.96
CA ASN A 107 19.12 -5.10 -5.62
C ASN A 107 19.25 -3.77 -4.84
N ILE A 108 18.43 -2.78 -5.17
CA ILE A 108 18.37 -1.49 -4.47
C ILE A 108 17.25 -1.60 -3.44
N ARG A 109 17.56 -1.24 -2.20
CA ARG A 109 16.61 -1.27 -1.08
C ARG A 109 16.61 0.10 -0.40
N ILE A 110 15.44 0.67 -0.19
CA ILE A 110 15.29 1.83 0.70
C ILE A 110 14.67 1.39 2.02
N ASN A 111 15.07 2.08 3.09
CA ASN A 111 14.51 1.82 4.41
C ASN A 111 13.03 2.26 4.48
N LEU A 112 12.31 1.71 5.46
CA LEU A 112 10.88 1.90 5.63
C LEU A 112 10.50 3.38 5.84
N VAL A 113 11.28 4.11 6.63
CA VAL A 113 11.06 5.54 6.91
C VAL A 113 11.15 6.37 5.62
N LYS A 114 12.18 6.14 4.81
CA LYS A 114 12.36 6.84 3.53
C LYS A 114 11.23 6.54 2.55
N LEU A 115 10.76 5.29 2.52
CA LEU A 115 9.64 4.90 1.67
C LEU A 115 8.35 5.61 2.10
N ILE A 116 8.07 5.68 3.40
CA ILE A 116 6.94 6.44 3.96
C ILE A 116 7.05 7.92 3.57
N CYS A 117 8.20 8.56 3.78
CA CYS A 117 8.42 9.96 3.39
C CYS A 117 8.14 10.18 1.88
N ASN A 118 8.61 9.27 1.03
CA ASN A 118 8.37 9.35 -0.42
C ASN A 118 6.87 9.22 -0.77
N ILE A 119 6.13 8.34 -0.07
CA ILE A 119 4.68 8.17 -0.26
C ILE A 119 3.94 9.43 0.20
N THR A 120 4.23 9.93 1.40
CA THR A 120 3.62 11.13 1.97
C THR A 120 3.88 12.36 1.10
N ALA A 121 5.10 12.51 0.58
CA ALA A 121 5.42 13.58 -0.36
C ALA A 121 4.59 13.47 -1.65
N ALA A 122 4.44 12.26 -2.20
CA ALA A 122 3.61 12.03 -3.40
C ALA A 122 2.12 12.34 -3.15
N ILE A 123 1.60 11.99 -1.96
CA ILE A 123 0.22 12.31 -1.55
C ILE A 123 0.04 13.82 -1.47
N ARG A 124 0.92 14.54 -0.77
CA ARG A 124 0.90 16.00 -0.62
C ARG A 124 0.87 16.71 -1.98
N LEU A 125 1.68 16.25 -2.93
CA LEU A 125 1.70 16.78 -4.30
C LEU A 125 0.38 16.51 -5.05
N LYS A 126 -0.21 15.32 -4.90
CA LYS A 126 -1.46 14.94 -5.57
C LYS A 126 -2.67 15.70 -5.04
N ILE A 127 -2.70 16.01 -3.75
CA ILE A 127 -3.80 16.77 -3.13
C ILE A 127 -3.57 18.29 -3.15
N ALA A 128 -2.46 18.78 -3.73
CA ALA A 128 -2.06 20.19 -3.63
C ALA A 128 -3.14 21.18 -4.11
N LYS A 129 -3.97 20.74 -5.08
CA LYS A 129 -5.08 21.52 -5.67
C LYS A 129 -6.44 21.25 -5.02
N TRP A 130 -6.52 20.38 -4.01
CA TRP A 130 -7.77 20.06 -3.34
C TRP A 130 -8.13 21.19 -2.36
N LYS A 131 -9.39 21.62 -2.39
CA LYS A 131 -9.88 22.71 -1.52
C LYS A 131 -9.74 22.37 -0.03
N ASN A 132 -9.92 21.10 0.35
CA ASN A 132 -9.97 20.65 1.74
C ASN A 132 -8.64 20.00 2.23
N LYS A 133 -7.51 20.27 1.55
CA LYS A 133 -6.26 19.54 1.79
C LYS A 133 -5.73 19.66 3.23
N GLU A 134 -5.87 20.82 3.86
CA GLU A 134 -5.33 21.07 5.21
C GLU A 134 -6.10 20.26 6.25
N MET A 135 -7.44 20.28 6.18
CA MET A 135 -8.31 19.47 7.05
C MET A 135 -8.01 17.97 6.92
N LEU A 136 -7.79 17.48 5.69
CA LEU A 136 -7.46 16.07 5.44
C LEU A 136 -6.08 15.70 6.01
N LEU A 137 -5.08 16.56 5.85
CA LEU A 137 -3.75 16.32 6.41
C LEU A 137 -3.79 16.30 7.95
N ILE A 138 -4.51 17.24 8.57
CA ILE A 138 -4.67 17.26 10.03
C ILE A 138 -5.35 15.98 10.52
N ARG A 139 -6.45 15.58 9.88
CA ARG A 139 -7.22 14.39 10.28
C ARG A 139 -6.41 13.09 10.19
N PHE A 140 -5.71 12.87 9.07
CA PHE A 140 -5.08 11.57 8.79
C PHE A 140 -3.59 11.51 9.11
N THR A 141 -2.88 12.64 9.09
CA THR A 141 -1.44 12.68 9.35
C THR A 141 -1.07 13.31 10.70
N GLY A 142 -2.05 13.86 11.43
CA GLY A 142 -1.84 14.44 12.76
C GLY A 142 -0.93 15.68 12.78
N ILE A 143 -0.78 16.37 11.64
CA ILE A 143 -0.03 17.62 11.46
C ILE A 143 -0.98 18.67 10.90
#